data_AF-A0A7S3XAK8-F1
#
_entry.id   AF-A0A7S3XAK8-F1
#
_cell.length_a   1.000
_cell.length_b   1.000
_cell.length_c   1.000
_cell.angle_alpha   90.00
_cell.angle_beta   90.00
_cell.angle_gamma   90.00
#
_symmetry.space_group_name_H-M   'P 1'
#
loop_
_entity.id
_entity.type
_entity.pdbx_description
1 polymer ?
#
loop_
_entity_poly.entity_id
_entity_poly.type
_entity_poly.pdbx_seq_one_letter_code
_entity_poly.pdbx_strand_id
1 'polypeptide(L)'
;VGLTEMTVAKMDTWSMVCTCFLAICTALSCAGRIGMHGAAPPNWYCSLYSCNIFAAVLFIGLSLWLSMHASLRAQCAAASLLTRKVRLPIPSMGQIDQARVFGSAFEKQEWRDIFRVPFMPHPEEVPELPDAEDD
;
A
#
# COMPACT_ATOMS: atom_id res chain seq x y z
N VAL A 1 17.95 4.92 -8.83
CA VAL A 1 17.07 4.80 -7.65
C VAL A 1 15.90 3.91 -8.03
N GLY A 2 15.79 2.73 -7.43
CA GLY A 2 14.71 1.79 -7.72
C GLY A 2 13.36 2.28 -7.18
N LEU A 3 12.24 1.79 -7.74
CA LEU A 3 10.88 2.09 -7.23
C LEU A 3 10.73 1.80 -5.72
N THR A 4 11.43 0.77 -5.23
CA THR A 4 11.47 0.40 -3.81
C THR A 4 12.21 1.43 -2.96
N GLU A 5 13.34 1.94 -3.41
CA GLU A 5 14.11 2.98 -2.69
C GLU A 5 13.36 4.30 -2.62
N MET A 6 12.71 4.72 -3.71
CA MET A 6 11.86 5.92 -3.71
C MET A 6 10.71 5.79 -2.72
N THR A 7 10.12 4.60 -2.61
CA THR A 7 9.05 4.32 -1.65
C THR A 7 9.59 4.43 -0.23
N VAL A 8 10.73 3.81 0.08
CA VAL A 8 11.35 3.89 1.41
C VAL A 8 11.63 5.36 1.80
N ALA A 9 12.26 6.14 0.92
CA ALA A 9 12.58 7.54 1.21
C ALA A 9 11.33 8.40 1.46
N LYS A 10 10.25 8.18 0.69
CA LYS A 10 8.97 8.85 0.90
C LYS A 10 8.34 8.48 2.24
N MET A 11 8.29 7.18 2.56
CA MET A 11 7.68 6.71 3.81
C MET A 11 8.49 7.16 5.04
N ASP A 12 9.81 7.30 4.90
CA ASP A 12 10.66 7.82 5.98
C ASP A 12 10.46 9.33 6.21
N THR A 13 10.22 10.09 5.14
CA THR A 13 9.81 11.50 5.27
C THR A 13 8.46 11.62 5.99
N TRP A 14 7.50 10.75 5.63
CA TRP A 14 6.18 10.71 6.28
C TRP A 14 6.26 10.28 7.76
N SER A 15 7.10 9.30 8.10
CA SER A 15 7.27 8.85 9.48
C SER A 15 7.86 9.96 10.37
N MET A 16 8.80 10.75 9.84
CA MET A 16 9.36 11.91 10.54
C MET A 16 8.29 12.97 10.84
N VAL A 17 7.49 13.34 9.84
CA VAL A 17 6.39 14.31 10.00
C VAL A 17 5.38 13.81 11.03
N CYS A 18 4.93 12.56 10.92
CA CYS A 18 4.01 11.95 11.88
C CYS A 18 4.57 11.97 13.31
N THR A 19 5.88 11.73 13.49
CA THR A 19 6.52 11.75 14.81
C THR A 19 6.53 13.15 15.42
N CYS A 20 6.83 14.19 14.64
CA CYS A 20 6.78 15.58 15.11
C CYS A 20 5.37 15.98 15.56
N PHE A 21 4.35 15.67 14.76
CA PHE A 21 2.96 15.97 15.11
C PHE A 21 2.48 15.16 16.31
N LEU A 22 2.89 13.89 16.43
CA LEU A 22 2.56 13.06 17.57
C LEU A 22 3.14 13.62 18.87
N ALA A 23 4.38 14.13 18.85
CA ALA A 23 5.00 14.78 20.01
C ALA A 23 4.20 16.02 20.46
N ILE A 24 3.74 16.85 19.51
CA ILE A 24 2.91 18.03 19.78
C ILE A 24 1.56 17.61 20.37
N CYS A 25 0.86 16.66 19.75
CA CYS A 25 -0.44 16.20 20.24
C CYS A 25 -0.34 15.53 21.62
N THR A 26 0.76 14.81 21.89
CA THR A 26 1.02 14.21 23.22
C THR A 26 1.28 15.29 24.26
N ALA A 27 2.07 16.32 23.93
CA ALA A 27 2.30 17.46 24.83
C ALA A 27 0.98 18.20 25.15
N LEU A 28 0.11 18.40 24.17
CA LEU A 28 -1.22 18.99 24.37
C LEU A 28 -2.12 18.12 25.24
N SER A 29 -2.00 16.80 25.13
CA SER A 29 -2.78 15.84 25.95
C SER A 29 -2.35 15.87 27.43
N CYS A 30 -1.05 16.01 27.71
CA CYS A 30 -0.52 15.99 29.06
C CYS A 30 -0.50 17.37 29.75
N ALA A 31 -0.25 18.44 28.99
CA ALA A 31 -0.10 19.80 29.52
C ALA A 31 -1.35 20.67 29.32
N GLY A 32 -2.43 20.14 28.75
CA GLY A 32 -3.69 20.82 28.48
C GLY A 32 -4.43 21.26 29.75
N ARG A 33 -3.88 22.22 30.50
CA ARG A 33 -4.59 22.93 31.57
C ARG A 33 -5.58 23.90 30.95
N ILE A 34 -6.79 23.41 30.71
CA ILE A 34 -7.92 24.25 30.32
C ILE A 34 -8.32 25.08 31.55
N GLY A 35 -8.22 26.42 31.48
CA GLY A 35 -8.67 27.33 32.54
C GLY A 35 -7.59 28.00 33.41
N MET A 36 -6.31 27.99 33.02
CA MET A 36 -5.23 28.57 33.86
C MET A 36 -5.23 30.12 33.93
N HIS A 37 -5.91 30.81 33.00
CA HIS A 37 -5.94 32.28 32.90
C HIS A 37 -7.35 32.90 32.84
N GLY A 38 -8.43 32.16 33.15
CA GLY A 38 -9.79 32.71 33.07
C GLY A 38 -10.87 31.80 33.62
N ALA A 39 -12.14 32.23 33.48
CA ALA A 39 -13.30 31.41 33.86
C ALA A 39 -13.25 30.05 33.14
N ALA A 40 -13.42 28.97 33.91
CA ALA A 40 -13.39 27.62 33.35
C ALA A 40 -14.48 27.50 32.28
N PRO A 41 -14.12 27.14 31.03
CA PRO A 41 -15.11 26.96 29.98
C PRO A 41 -16.06 25.80 30.34
N PRO A 42 -17.29 25.78 29.78
CA PRO A 42 -18.26 24.73 30.05
C PRO A 42 -17.70 23.33 29.82
N ASN A 43 -17.98 22.40 30.73
CA ASN A 43 -17.38 21.05 30.74
C ASN A 43 -17.55 20.29 29.42
N TRP A 44 -18.68 20.44 28.74
CA TRP A 44 -18.93 19.79 27.45
C TRP A 44 -17.91 20.21 26.37
N TYR A 45 -17.48 21.47 26.40
CA TYR A 45 -16.49 22.00 25.46
C TYR A 45 -15.09 21.44 25.75
N CYS A 46 -14.73 21.33 27.03
CA CYS A 46 -13.49 20.69 27.46
C CYS A 46 -13.43 19.23 27.01
N SER A 47 -14.54 18.49 27.18
CA SER A 47 -14.64 17.09 26.74
C SER A 47 -14.49 16.94 25.22
N LEU A 48 -15.10 17.83 24.42
CA LEU A 48 -14.96 17.81 22.96
C LEU A 48 -13.51 18.12 22.53
N TYR A 49 -12.87 19.10 23.16
CA TYR A 49 -11.47 19.42 22.90
C TYR A 49 -10.56 18.22 23.19
N SER A 50 -10.67 17.63 24.38
CA SER A 50 -9.87 16.46 24.75
C SER A 50 -10.13 15.28 23.81
N CYS A 51 -11.41 15.00 23.47
CA CYS A 51 -11.78 13.94 22.54
C CYS A 51 -11.14 14.13 21.16
N ASN A 52 -11.18 15.35 20.61
CA ASN A 52 -10.54 15.68 19.34
C ASN A 52 -9.01 15.45 19.37
N ILE A 53 -8.35 15.84 20.45
CA ILE A 53 -6.89 15.62 20.60
C ILE A 53 -6.57 14.12 20.67
N PHE A 54 -7.33 13.32 21.43
CA PHE A 54 -7.13 11.87 21.48
C PHE A 54 -7.42 11.19 20.13
N ALA A 55 -8.46 11.61 19.41
CA ALA A 55 -8.75 11.12 18.08
C ALA A 55 -7.62 11.43 17.10
N ALA A 56 -7.04 12.63 17.17
CA ALA A 56 -5.88 13.02 16.38
C ALA A 56 -4.65 12.16 16.70
N VAL A 57 -4.37 11.88 17.98
CA VAL A 57 -3.27 11.00 18.41
C VAL A 57 -3.43 9.59 17.82
N LEU A 58 -4.63 9.01 17.89
CA LEU A 58 -4.91 7.68 17.33
C LEU A 58 -4.73 7.66 15.80
N PHE A 59 -5.22 8.69 15.11
CA PHE A 59 -5.09 8.80 13.65
C PHE A 59 -3.62 8.95 13.19
N ILE A 60 -2.85 9.80 13.89
CA ILE A 60 -1.42 9.99 13.60
C ILE A 60 -0.64 8.72 13.93
N GLY A 61 -0.98 8.04 15.03
CA GLY A 61 -0.40 6.75 15.39
C GLY A 61 -0.61 5.66 14.34
N LEU A 62 -1.84 5.55 13.80
CA LEU A 62 -2.15 4.65 12.69
C LEU A 62 -1.39 5.01 11.42
N SER A 63 -1.27 6.31 11.11
CA SER A 63 -0.52 6.79 9.95
C SER A 63 0.97 6.48 10.07
N LEU A 64 1.56 6.64 11.26
CA LEU A 64 2.95 6.27 11.55
C LEU A 64 3.17 4.76 11.38
N TRP A 65 2.25 3.95 11.90
CA TRP A 65 2.29 2.49 11.78
C TRP A 65 2.24 2.04 10.31
N LEU A 66 1.29 2.57 9.54
CA LEU A 66 1.19 2.29 8.10
C LEU A 66 2.46 2.74 7.37
N SER A 67 3.06 3.85 7.80
CA SER A 67 4.30 4.33 7.20
C SER A 67 5.46 3.36 7.37
N MET A 68 5.67 2.90 8.61
CA MET A 68 6.66 1.90 8.97
C MET A 68 6.44 0.58 8.21
N HIS A 69 5.18 0.11 8.15
CA HIS A 69 4.84 -1.13 7.47
C HIS A 69 5.09 -1.06 5.96
N ALA A 70 4.76 0.05 5.31
CA ALA A 70 5.01 0.25 3.88
C ALA A 70 6.52 0.32 3.56
N SER A 71 7.30 0.99 4.41
CA SER A 71 8.77 1.03 4.28
C SER A 71 9.38 -0.37 4.38
N LEU A 72 8.98 -1.16 5.39
CA LEU A 72 9.46 -2.54 5.55
C LEU A 72 9.07 -3.43 4.37
N ARG A 73 7.82 -3.33 3.88
CA ARG A 73 7.36 -4.07 2.70
C ARG A 73 8.15 -3.74 1.44
N ALA A 74 8.49 -2.46 1.24
CA ALA A 74 9.32 -2.05 0.11
C ALA A 74 10.74 -2.62 0.20
N GLN A 75 11.33 -2.70 1.39
CA GLN A 75 12.64 -3.32 1.62
C GLN A 75 12.60 -4.83 1.39
N CYS A 76 11.58 -5.53 1.89
CA CYS A 76 11.39 -6.96 1.63
C CYS A 76 11.20 -7.23 0.12
N ALA A 77 10.46 -6.38 -0.59
CA ALA A 77 10.29 -6.48 -2.03
C ALA A 77 11.61 -6.26 -2.77
N ALA A 78 12.44 -5.29 -2.33
CA ALA A 78 13.76 -5.06 -2.89
C ALA A 78 14.67 -6.29 -2.73
N ALA A 79 14.73 -6.87 -1.52
CA ALA A 79 15.49 -8.09 -1.26
C ALA A 79 14.95 -9.29 -2.06
N SER A 80 13.63 -9.41 -2.22
CA SER A 80 13.02 -10.46 -3.04
C SER A 80 13.35 -10.30 -4.52
N LEU A 81 13.39 -9.07 -5.04
CA LEU A 81 13.82 -8.81 -6.42
C LEU A 81 15.29 -9.14 -6.63
N LEU A 82 16.15 -8.86 -5.64
CA LEU A 82 17.57 -9.17 -5.68
C LEU A 82 17.87 -10.68 -5.64
N THR A 83 17.03 -11.44 -4.92
CA THR A 83 17.26 -12.87 -4.64
C THR A 83 16.47 -13.82 -5.53
N ARG A 84 15.36 -13.37 -6.15
CA ARG A 84 14.45 -14.23 -6.93
C ARG A 84 14.37 -13.89 -8.42
N LYS A 85 15.11 -12.90 -8.94
CA LYS A 85 15.24 -12.71 -10.40
C LYS A 85 16.64 -13.07 -10.87
N VAL A 86 16.77 -14.32 -11.34
CA VAL A 86 17.61 -14.59 -12.52
C VAL A 86 17.31 -13.48 -13.52
N ARG A 87 18.35 -12.86 -14.09
CA ARG A 87 18.24 -11.81 -15.10
C ARG A 87 17.16 -12.24 -16.09
N LEU A 88 16.04 -11.53 -16.15
CA LEU A 88 15.02 -11.86 -17.15
C LEU A 88 15.72 -11.63 -18.50
N PRO A 89 15.85 -12.66 -19.36
CA PRO A 89 16.33 -12.44 -20.71
C PRO A 89 15.46 -11.33 -21.33
N ILE A 90 16.09 -10.43 -22.08
CA ILE A 90 15.36 -9.39 -22.80
C ILE A 90 14.37 -10.13 -23.70
N PRO A 91 13.05 -9.95 -23.49
CA PRO A 91 12.07 -10.74 -24.20
C PRO A 91 12.20 -10.47 -25.70
N SER A 92 12.15 -11.53 -26.50
CA SER A 92 12.08 -11.38 -27.95
C SER A 92 10.76 -10.71 -28.34
N MET A 93 10.71 -10.09 -29.51
CA MET A 93 9.46 -9.49 -30.02
C MET A 93 8.32 -10.53 -30.09
N GLY A 94 8.64 -11.80 -30.37
CA GLY A 94 7.67 -12.90 -30.35
C GLY A 94 7.08 -13.17 -28.96
N GLN A 95 7.90 -13.13 -27.91
CA GLN A 95 7.41 -13.27 -26.53
C GLN A 95 6.52 -12.10 -26.10
N ILE A 96 6.78 -10.89 -26.61
CA ILE A 96 5.94 -9.72 -26.37
C ILE A 96 4.59 -9.87 -27.08
N ASP A 97 4.58 -10.38 -28.31
CA ASP A 97 3.34 -10.64 -29.05
C ASP A 97 2.52 -11.75 -28.40
N GLN A 98 3.14 -12.82 -27.92
CA GLN A 98 2.47 -13.87 -27.15
C GLN A 98 1.86 -13.33 -25.85
N ALA A 99 2.58 -12.47 -25.11
CA ALA A 99 2.05 -11.84 -23.91
C ALA A 99 0.86 -10.92 -24.22
N ARG A 100 0.87 -10.22 -25.37
CA ARG A 100 -0.25 -9.41 -25.86
C ARG A 100 -1.47 -10.25 -26.21
N VAL A 101 -1.26 -11.39 -26.89
CA VAL A 101 -2.34 -12.35 -27.20
C VAL A 101 -2.93 -12.93 -25.93
N PHE A 102 -2.10 -13.32 -24.96
CA PHE A 102 -2.54 -13.81 -23.65
C PHE A 102 -3.34 -12.76 -22.87
N GLY A 103 -2.87 -11.51 -22.82
CA GLY A 103 -3.61 -10.40 -22.20
C GLY A 103 -4.96 -10.15 -22.87
N SER A 104 -4.99 -10.15 -24.21
CA SER A 104 -6.23 -10.00 -24.98
C SER A 104 -7.20 -11.17 -24.75
N ALA A 105 -6.69 -12.39 -24.58
CA ALA A 105 -7.52 -13.55 -24.25
C ALA A 105 -8.13 -13.43 -22.85
N PHE A 106 -7.35 -12.98 -21.85
CA PHE A 106 -7.84 -12.74 -20.50
C PHE A 106 -8.95 -11.68 -20.46
N GLU A 107 -8.78 -10.59 -21.21
CA GLU A 107 -9.79 -9.53 -21.30
C GLU A 107 -11.09 -9.96 -22.00
N LYS A 108 -11.02 -10.98 -22.87
CA LYS A 108 -12.18 -11.56 -23.55
C LYS A 108 -12.90 -12.62 -22.72
N GLN A 109 -12.40 -12.96 -21.53
CA GLN A 109 -13.06 -13.95 -20.68
C GLN A 109 -14.35 -13.37 -20.09
N GLU A 110 -15.42 -14.16 -20.19
CA GLU A 110 -16.71 -13.86 -19.56
C GLU A 110 -16.57 -13.79 -18.03
N TRP A 111 -17.35 -12.93 -17.37
CA TRP A 111 -17.29 -12.73 -15.92
C TRP A 111 -17.51 -14.02 -15.09
N ARG A 112 -18.14 -15.04 -15.70
CA ARG A 112 -18.38 -16.36 -15.11
C ARG A 112 -17.15 -17.26 -15.10
N ASP A 113 -16.14 -16.96 -15.92
CA ASP A 113 -14.89 -17.71 -16.13
C ASP A 113 -13.75 -17.21 -15.22
N ILE A 114 -13.86 -15.96 -14.76
CA ILE A 114 -12.86 -15.34 -13.86
C ILE A 114 -12.71 -16.14 -12.55
N PHE A 115 -13.79 -16.77 -12.07
CA PHE A 115 -13.78 -17.60 -10.87
C PHE A 115 -13.56 -19.08 -11.22
N ARG A 116 -12.30 -19.49 -11.31
CA ARG A 116 -11.93 -20.90 -11.50
C ARG A 116 -12.26 -21.72 -10.25
N VAL A 117 -13.43 -22.37 -10.24
CA VAL A 117 -13.85 -23.28 -9.18
C VAL A 117 -13.30 -24.68 -9.46
N PRO A 118 -12.53 -25.33 -8.54
CA PRO A 118 -11.78 -26.55 -8.81
C PRO A 118 -12.57 -27.81 -9.25
N PHE A 119 -13.90 -27.77 -9.26
CA PHE A 119 -14.76 -28.93 -9.51
C PHE A 119 -15.83 -28.72 -10.58
N MET A 120 -15.84 -27.56 -11.26
CA MET A 120 -16.81 -27.27 -12.32
C MET A 120 -16.11 -27.34 -13.68
N PRO A 121 -16.61 -28.13 -14.65
CA PRO A 121 -16.04 -28.17 -16.00
C PRO A 121 -16.26 -26.81 -16.66
N HIS A 122 -15.16 -26.17 -17.02
CA HIS A 122 -15.19 -24.90 -17.72
C HIS A 122 -15.21 -25.15 -19.24
N PRO A 123 -16.02 -24.44 -20.05
CA PRO A 123 -15.94 -24.53 -21.50
C PRO A 123 -14.57 -24.03 -21.96
N GLU A 124 -13.65 -24.94 -22.26
CA GLU A 124 -12.34 -24.63 -22.82
C GLU A 124 -12.50 -24.26 -24.30
N GLU A 125 -12.85 -23.00 -24.58
CA GLU A 125 -12.35 -22.37 -25.80
C GLU A 125 -10.95 -21.86 -25.48
N VAL A 126 -9.97 -22.78 -25.48
CA VAL A 126 -8.56 -22.40 -25.37
C VAL A 126 -8.25 -21.55 -26.61
N PRO A 127 -7.83 -20.29 -26.47
CA PRO A 127 -7.43 -19.50 -27.62
C PRO A 127 -6.30 -20.25 -28.33
N GLU A 128 -6.44 -20.52 -29.63
CA GLU A 128 -5.37 -21.07 -30.47
C GLU A 128 -4.18 -20.11 -30.40
N LEU A 129 -3.18 -20.47 -29.59
CA LEU A 129 -1.91 -19.78 -29.53
C LEU A 129 -1.09 -20.28 -30.73
N PRO A 130 -0.51 -19.38 -31.55
CA PRO A 130 0.42 -19.81 -32.58
C PRO A 130 1.59 -20.53 -31.92
N ASP A 131 1.95 -21.69 -32.46
CA ASP A 131 3.07 -22.50 -31.99
C ASP A 131 4.32 -21.62 -31.88
N ALA A 132 5.01 -21.71 -30.75
CA ALA A 132 6.26 -21.01 -30.56
C ALA A 132 7.28 -21.61 -31.54
N GLU A 133 7.53 -20.94 -32.66
CA GLU A 133 8.66 -21.25 -33.51
C GLU A 133 9.95 -21.01 -32.70
N ASP A 134 10.65 -22.11 -32.39
CA ASP A 134 11.96 -22.13 -31.74
C ASP A 134 13.03 -21.59 -32.72
N ASP A 135 13.24 -20.27 -32.74
CA ASP A 135 14.44 -19.63 -33.34
C ASP A 135 15.06 -18.58 -32.39
#